data_AF-A0A7W1B6D4-F1
#
_entry.id   AF-A0A7W1B6D4-F1
#
_cell.length_a   1.000
_cell.length_b   1.000
_cell.length_c   1.000
_cell.angle_alpha   90.00
_cell.angle_beta   90.00
_cell.angle_gamma   90.00
#
_symmetry.space_group_name_H-M   'P 1'
#
loop_
_entity.id
_entity.type
_entity.pdbx_description
1 polymer ?
#
loop_
_entity_poly.entity_id
_entity_poly.type
_entity_poly.pdbx_seq_one_letter_code
_entity_poly.pdbx_strand_id
1 'polypeptide(L)'
;MQDATVLTSAFGPTLEPVRFGEFLRDRNLISDEQWIAALAKHWSSPRRTRIGDTIVDCGILSIEVVEAEARVFHDDLDVIEVTPRSEKTTLPIMPIARA
;
A
#
# COMPACT_ATOMS: atom_id res chain seq x y z
N MET A 1 44.33 12.31 -5.92
CA MET A 1 43.49 11.27 -6.55
C MET A 1 43.29 10.21 -5.48
N GLN A 2 42.03 9.82 -5.20
CA GLN A 2 41.48 9.32 -3.91
C GLN A 2 41.14 10.52 -2.99
N ASP A 3 39.92 10.70 -2.45
CA ASP A 3 39.05 9.70 -1.81
C ASP A 3 37.52 9.88 -2.03
N ALA A 4 36.89 8.71 -2.05
CA ALA A 4 35.53 8.31 -1.69
C ALA A 4 34.40 9.37 -1.63
N THR A 5 33.49 9.23 -2.60
CA THR A 5 32.07 9.62 -2.49
C THR A 5 31.46 9.06 -1.21
N VAL A 6 31.15 9.94 -0.26
CA VAL A 6 30.27 9.60 0.87
C VAL A 6 28.84 9.49 0.31
N LEU A 7 28.46 8.28 -0.13
CA LEU A 7 27.06 7.91 -0.33
C LEU A 7 26.43 7.69 1.05
N THR A 8 26.20 8.78 1.79
CA THR A 8 25.28 8.71 2.92
C THR A 8 23.88 8.64 2.34
N SER A 9 23.32 7.44 2.28
CA SER A 9 21.89 7.31 2.05
C SER A 9 21.19 7.95 3.24
N ALA A 10 20.57 9.10 2.99
CA ALA A 10 19.69 9.78 3.93
C ALA A 10 18.42 8.92 4.13
N PHE A 11 18.51 7.83 4.88
CA PHE A 11 17.36 7.04 5.31
C PHE A 11 16.78 7.66 6.58
N GLY A 12 16.08 8.78 6.41
CA GLY A 12 15.05 9.17 7.37
C GLY A 12 13.79 8.31 7.15
N PRO A 13 12.96 8.10 8.19
CA PRO A 13 11.68 7.42 8.02
C PRO A 13 10.83 8.14 6.98
N THR A 14 10.38 7.39 5.97
CA THR A 14 9.47 7.94 4.96
C THR A 14 8.07 7.83 5.51
N LEU A 15 7.44 8.99 5.69
CA LEU A 15 6.06 9.10 6.12
C LEU A 15 5.17 8.84 4.91
N GLU A 16 4.69 7.61 4.76
CA GLU A 16 3.71 7.30 3.72
C GLU A 16 2.30 7.45 4.30
N PRO A 17 1.37 8.14 3.61
CA PRO A 17 -0.01 8.18 4.04
C PRO A 17 -0.56 6.76 4.03
N VAL A 18 -1.10 6.31 5.17
CA VAL A 18 -1.82 5.03 5.28
C VAL A 18 -2.82 4.96 4.13
N ARG A 19 -2.86 3.85 3.40
CA ARG A 19 -3.83 3.73 2.32
C ARG A 19 -5.19 3.41 2.91
N PHE A 20 -6.25 4.02 2.39
CA PHE A 20 -7.61 3.81 2.91
C PHE A 20 -7.99 2.32 3.03
N GLY A 21 -7.53 1.45 2.12
CA GLY A 21 -7.76 0.01 2.22
C GLY A 21 -6.99 -0.69 3.35
N GLU A 22 -5.83 -0.20 3.76
CA GLU A 22 -5.12 -0.69 4.96
C GLU A 22 -5.87 -0.32 6.21
N PHE A 23 -6.30 0.95 6.31
CA PHE A 23 -7.11 1.43 7.42
C PHE A 23 -8.39 0.60 7.64
N LEU A 24 -9.10 0.25 6.57
CA LEU A 24 -10.30 -0.60 6.66
C LEU A 24 -9.99 -2.03 7.12
N ARG A 25 -8.81 -2.57 6.75
CA ARG A 25 -8.36 -3.91 7.19
C ARG A 25 -7.95 -3.91 8.66
N ASP A 26 -7.24 -2.88 9.11
CA ASP A 26 -6.81 -2.75 10.51
C ASP A 26 -8.00 -2.67 11.47
N ARG A 27 -9.12 -2.10 10.99
CA ARG A 27 -10.40 -2.09 11.71
C ARG A 27 -11.24 -3.36 11.54
N ASN A 28 -10.72 -4.36 10.83
CA ASN A 28 -11.37 -5.63 10.53
C ASN A 28 -12.74 -5.45 9.85
N LEU A 29 -12.89 -4.40 9.03
CA LEU A 29 -14.12 -4.10 8.28
C LEU A 29 -14.15 -4.83 6.93
N ILE A 30 -12.97 -5.12 6.37
CA ILE A 30 -12.82 -5.87 5.12
C ILE A 30 -11.70 -6.90 5.26
N SER A 31 -11.83 -8.03 4.57
CA SER A 31 -10.74 -9.01 4.43
C SER A 31 -9.76 -8.65 3.30
N ASP A 32 -8.61 -9.31 3.28
CA ASP A 32 -7.64 -9.20 2.19
C ASP A 32 -8.25 -9.57 0.84
N GLU A 33 -9.04 -10.64 0.79
CA GLU A 33 -9.70 -11.10 -0.43
C GLU A 33 -10.72 -10.07 -0.94
N GLN A 34 -11.51 -9.48 -0.03
CA GLN A 34 -12.48 -8.44 -0.37
C GLN A 34 -11.78 -7.17 -0.88
N TRP A 35 -10.67 -6.79 -0.25
CA TRP A 35 -9.87 -5.65 -0.69
C TRP A 35 -9.26 -5.87 -2.08
N ILE A 36 -8.67 -7.04 -2.33
CA ILE A 36 -8.11 -7.40 -3.64
C ILE A 36 -9.21 -7.41 -4.70
N ALA A 37 -10.39 -7.97 -4.40
CA ALA A 37 -11.53 -7.99 -5.31
C ALA A 37 -12.02 -6.56 -5.65
N ALA A 38 -12.12 -5.68 -4.64
CA ALA A 38 -12.50 -4.29 -4.83
C ALA A 38 -11.47 -3.53 -5.68
N LEU A 39 -10.18 -3.74 -5.44
CA LEU A 39 -9.10 -3.17 -6.26
C LEU A 39 -9.18 -3.67 -7.70
N ALA A 40 -9.32 -4.97 -7.93
CA ALA A 40 -9.42 -5.52 -9.27
C ALA A 40 -10.58 -4.88 -10.04
N LYS A 41 -11.76 -4.77 -9.42
CA LYS A 41 -12.92 -4.09 -10.02
C LYS A 41 -12.66 -2.62 -10.28
N HIS A 42 -12.09 -1.89 -9.31
CA HIS A 42 -11.81 -0.46 -9.42
C HIS A 42 -10.89 -0.14 -10.60
N TRP A 43 -9.82 -0.93 -10.77
CA TRP A 43 -8.83 -0.72 -11.84
C TRP A 43 -9.34 -1.19 -13.21
N SER A 44 -10.25 -2.17 -13.23
CA SER A 44 -10.92 -2.62 -14.45
C SER A 44 -12.02 -1.68 -14.94
N SER A 45 -12.48 -0.75 -14.09
CA SER A 45 -13.58 0.14 -14.43
C SER A 45 -13.15 1.14 -15.51
N PRO A 46 -13.93 1.30 -16.60
CA PRO A 46 -13.64 2.29 -17.63
C PRO A 46 -13.86 3.74 -17.15
N ARG A 47 -14.47 3.91 -15.97
CA ARG A 47 -14.72 5.22 -15.35
C ARG A 47 -13.84 5.37 -14.12
N ARG A 48 -13.25 6.56 -13.95
CA ARG A 48 -12.59 6.95 -12.70
C ARG A 48 -13.66 7.17 -11.62
N THR A 49 -13.89 6.17 -10.78
CA THR A 49 -14.73 6.25 -9.58
C THR A 49 -13.86 6.35 -8.33
N ARG A 50 -14.39 6.65 -7.15
CA ARG A 50 -13.61 6.52 -5.91
C ARG A 50 -13.55 5.05 -5.54
N ILE A 51 -12.47 4.66 -4.84
CA ILE A 51 -12.36 3.28 -4.34
C ILE A 51 -13.49 2.95 -3.35
N GLY A 52 -13.92 3.92 -2.54
CA GLY A 52 -15.07 3.78 -1.64
C GLY A 52 -16.36 3.42 -2.38
N ASP A 53 -16.66 4.10 -3.49
CA ASP A 53 -17.82 3.79 -4.34
C ASP A 53 -17.74 2.35 -4.86
N THR A 54 -16.54 1.89 -5.23
CA THR A 54 -16.33 0.52 -5.71
C THR A 54 -16.57 -0.51 -4.62
N ILE A 55 -16.18 -0.22 -3.37
CA ILE A 55 -16.43 -1.07 -2.19
C ILE A 55 -17.94 -1.22 -1.96
N VAL A 56 -18.69 -0.12 -2.07
CA VAL A 56 -20.16 -0.12 -1.99
C VAL A 56 -20.77 -0.91 -3.15
N ASP A 57 -20.31 -0.68 -4.38
CA ASP A 57 -20.78 -1.39 -5.58
C ASP A 57 -20.47 -2.90 -5.55
N CYS A 58 -19.46 -3.32 -4.79
CA CYS A 58 -19.17 -4.74 -4.54
C CYS A 58 -20.05 -5.35 -3.45
N GLY A 59 -20.85 -4.55 -2.73
CA GLY A 59 -21.64 -4.99 -1.58
C GLY A 59 -20.79 -5.38 -0.38
N ILE A 60 -19.55 -4.87 -0.27
CA ILE A 60 -18.64 -5.21 0.82
C ILE A 60 -19.00 -4.40 2.08
N LEU A 61 -19.18 -3.09 1.93
CA LEU A 61 -19.63 -2.19 2.99
C LEU A 61 -20.78 -1.32 2.48
N SER A 62 -21.63 -0.86 3.40
CA SER A 62 -22.66 0.13 3.06
C SER A 62 -22.03 1.51 2.87
N ILE A 63 -22.73 2.39 2.14
CA ILE A 63 -22.25 3.75 1.89
C ILE A 63 -22.07 4.54 3.20
N GLU A 64 -22.96 4.32 4.18
CA GLU A 64 -22.90 5.01 5.47
C GLU A 64 -21.62 4.62 6.24
N VAL A 65 -21.23 3.35 6.20
CA VAL A 65 -20.00 2.87 6.84
C VAL A 65 -18.78 3.43 6.11
N VAL A 66 -18.77 3.38 4.77
CA VAL A 66 -17.66 3.92 3.98
C VAL A 66 -17.47 5.41 4.22
N GLU A 67 -18.54 6.20 4.29
CA GLU A 67 -18.45 7.65 4.56
C GLU A 67 -18.02 7.95 6.00
N ALA A 68 -18.52 7.19 6.98
CA ALA A 68 -18.11 7.33 8.38
C ALA A 68 -16.61 7.04 8.54
N GLU A 69 -16.13 5.93 7.97
CA GLU A 69 -14.73 5.52 8.05
C GLU A 69 -13.82 6.41 7.21
N ALA A 70 -14.29 6.92 6.06
CA ALA A 70 -13.55 7.91 5.29
C ALA A 70 -13.37 9.21 6.09
N ARG A 71 -14.39 9.65 6.83
CA ARG A 71 -14.27 10.83 7.71
C ARG A 71 -13.24 10.59 8.80
N VAL A 72 -13.32 9.45 9.49
CA VAL A 72 -12.34 9.10 10.53
C VAL A 72 -10.93 9.00 9.95
N PHE A 73 -10.77 8.35 8.81
CA PHE A 73 -9.49 8.26 8.11
C PHE A 73 -8.92 9.63 7.72
N HIS A 74 -9.77 10.60 7.35
CA HIS A 74 -9.32 11.95 7.01
C HIS A 74 -9.10 12.86 8.23
N ASP A 75 -9.82 12.64 9.31
CA ASP A 75 -9.75 13.46 10.53
C ASP A 75 -8.66 12.96 11.52
N ASP A 76 -8.34 11.66 11.53
CA ASP A 76 -7.38 11.02 12.47
C ASP A 76 -6.02 10.64 11.86
N LEU A 77 -5.65 11.10 10.64
CA LEU A 77 -4.41 10.64 10.00
C LEU A 77 -3.12 11.23 10.64
N ASP A 78 -2.74 10.70 11.80
CA ASP A 78 -1.38 10.71 12.34
C ASP A 78 -0.54 9.72 11.54
N VAL A 79 0.15 10.26 10.56
CA VAL A 79 1.43 9.83 9.97
C VAL A 79 2.05 8.56 10.61
N ILE A 80 2.09 7.44 9.88
CA ILE A 80 2.76 6.19 10.32
C ILE A 80 4.16 6.06 9.69
N GLU A 81 5.15 5.69 10.50
CA GLU A 81 6.53 5.42 10.09
C GLU A 81 6.66 4.06 9.39
N VAL A 82 7.05 4.04 8.11
CA VAL A 82 7.30 2.80 7.35
C VAL A 82 8.81 2.57 7.24
N THR A 83 9.30 1.45 7.79
CA THR A 83 10.67 0.97 7.53
C THR A 83 10.71 0.29 6.16
N PRO A 84 11.57 0.72 5.21
CA PRO A 84 11.66 0.08 3.91
C PRO A 84 12.06 -1.39 4.06
N ARG A 85 11.19 -2.29 3.60
CA ARG A 85 11.48 -3.73 3.54
C ARG A 85 12.58 -3.93 2.51
N SER A 86 13.79 -4.22 2.98
CA SER A 86 14.95 -4.52 2.13
C SER A 86 14.61 -5.73 1.23
N GLU A 87 14.33 -5.46 -0.04
CA GLU A 87 14.18 -6.48 -1.06
C GLU A 87 15.54 -7.19 -1.17
N LYS A 88 15.60 -8.47 -0.79
CA LYS A 88 16.81 -9.28 -0.99
C LYS A 88 16.95 -9.50 -2.49
N THR A 89 17.78 -8.68 -3.14
CA THR A 89 18.29 -8.90 -4.49
C THR A 89 18.84 -10.34 -4.56
N THR A 90 18.09 -11.23 -5.19
CA THR A 90 18.56 -12.57 -5.50
C THR A 90 19.53 -12.42 -6.67
N LEU A 91 20.83 -12.42 -6.39
CA LEU A 91 21.83 -12.44 -7.45
C LEU A 91 21.74 -13.77 -8.22
N PRO A 92 21.77 -13.76 -9.56
CA PRO A 92 21.80 -15.00 -10.34
C PRO A 92 23.12 -15.74 -10.07
N ILE A 93 23.01 -16.95 -9.52
CA ILE A 93 24.16 -17.85 -9.36
C ILE A 93 24.56 -18.34 -10.76
N MET A 94 25.68 -17.84 -11.30
CA MET A 94 26.25 -18.39 -12.53
C MET A 94 26.97 -19.71 -12.26
N PRO A 95 26.81 -20.74 -13.11
CA PRO A 95 27.51 -22.00 -12.97
C PRO A 95 29.01 -21.80 -13.30
N ILE A 96 29.88 -22.18 -12.37
CA ILE A 96 31.33 -22.27 -12.58
C ILE A 96 31.58 -23.37 -13.61
N ALA A 97 32.04 -22.99 -14.80
CA ALA A 97 32.57 -23.93 -15.79
C ALA A 97 33.91 -24.49 -15.25
N ARG A 98 33.96 -25.80 -15.02
CA ARG A 98 35.22 -26.52 -14.77
C ARG A 98 35.88 -26.83 -16.11
N ALA A 99 37.18 -26.50 -16.19
CA ALA A 99 38.11 -26.90 -17.24
C ALA A 99 38.45 -28.39 -17.17
#